data_AF-A0A1C3WZU7-F1
#
_entry.id   AF-A0A1C3WZU7-F1
#
_cell.length_a   1.000
_cell.length_b   1.000
_cell.length_c   1.000
_cell.angle_alpha   90.00
_cell.angle_beta   90.00
_cell.angle_gamma   90.00
#
_symmetry.space_group_name_H-M   'P 1'
#
loop_
_entity.id
_entity.type
_entity.pdbx_description
1 polymer ?
#
loop_
_entity_poly.entity_id
_entity_poly.type
_entity_poly.pdbx_seq_one_letter_code
_entity_poly.pdbx_strand_id
1 'polypeptide(L)' 'MAPVKTEDYETSAIENTVSLSLGTRVARDSSAFAMRHKSDDVLRLKAEGKSTDCIVREAGVSRSTVTRILRYVERASAG' A
#
# COMPACT_ATOMS: atom_id res chain seq x y z
N MET A 1 -27.12 27.88 16.40
CA MET A 1 -26.12 27.39 15.44
C MET A 1 -25.12 26.55 16.22
N ALA A 2 -25.13 25.23 16.03
CA ALA A 2 -24.24 24.31 16.75
C ALA A 2 -22.88 24.24 16.02
N PRO A 3 -21.74 24.19 16.73
CA PRO A 3 -20.46 23.94 16.10
C PRO A 3 -20.34 22.46 15.74
N VAL A 4 -19.97 22.21 14.49
CA VAL A 4 -19.66 20.88 13.95
C VAL A 4 -18.46 20.33 14.71
N LYS A 5 -18.66 19.20 15.40
CA LYS A 5 -17.58 18.42 16.00
C LYS A 5 -16.84 17.71 14.86
N THR A 6 -15.73 18.28 14.43
CA THR A 6 -14.71 17.57 13.64
C THR A 6 -13.97 16.63 14.58
N GLU A 7 -14.15 15.35 14.34
CA GLU A 7 -13.51 14.25 15.06
C GLU A 7 -12.00 14.31 14.86
N ASP A 8 -11.27 14.32 15.97
CA ASP A 8 -9.83 14.21 16.03
C ASP A 8 -9.41 12.83 15.53
N TYR A 9 -8.86 12.78 14.31
CA TYR A 9 -8.22 11.56 13.83
C TYR A 9 -6.86 11.45 14.51
N GLU A 10 -6.76 10.53 15.46
CA GLU A 10 -5.49 10.11 16.05
C GLU A 10 -4.48 9.84 14.94
N THR A 11 -3.42 10.63 14.97
CA THR A 11 -2.26 10.45 14.11
C THR A 11 -1.50 9.24 14.65
N SER A 12 -1.98 8.05 14.32
CA SER A 12 -1.24 6.81 14.60
C SER A 12 0.00 6.85 13.71
N ALA A 13 1.12 7.20 14.36
CA ALA A 13 2.45 7.17 13.81
C ALA A 13 2.77 5.76 13.34
N ILE A 14 2.45 5.45 12.08
CA ILE A 14 3.00 4.27 11.42
C ILE A 14 4.35 4.71 10.90
N GLU A 15 5.33 4.46 11.76
CA GLU A 15 6.75 4.49 11.48
C GLU A 15 7.03 3.66 10.23
N ASN A 16 6.93 4.29 9.06
CA ASN A 16 7.37 3.67 7.81
C ASN A 16 8.90 3.79 7.76
N THR A 17 9.57 3.10 8.68
CA THR A 17 10.99 2.80 8.59
C THR A 17 11.15 1.87 7.39
N VAL A 18 11.26 2.46 6.21
CA VAL A 18 11.83 1.81 5.05
C VAL A 18 13.30 1.59 5.40
N SER A 19 13.57 0.52 6.15
CA SER A 19 14.92 0.00 6.36
C SER A 19 15.41 -0.55 5.03
N LEU A 20 15.99 0.34 4.24
CA LEU A 20 16.85 -0.01 3.12
C LEU A 20 18.20 -0.49 3.68
N SER A 21 18.18 -1.58 4.45
CA SER A 21 19.40 -2.22 4.94
C SER A 21 19.88 -3.22 3.90
N LEU A 22 20.76 -2.73 3.01
CA LEU A 22 21.64 -3.54 2.19
C LEU A 22 22.64 -4.25 3.11
N GLY A 23 22.30 -5.47 3.55
CA GLY A 23 23.20 -6.26 4.38
C GLY A 23 22.57 -7.55 4.88
N THR A 24 23.04 -8.67 4.33
CA THR A 24 23.05 -10.02 4.94
C THR A 24 21.74 -10.62 5.49
N ARG A 25 21.20 -11.55 4.67
CA ARG A 25 20.67 -12.91 4.98
C ARG A 25 19.83 -13.14 6.26
N VAL A 26 18.68 -13.81 6.04
CA VAL A 26 17.72 -14.44 7.01
C VAL A 26 16.60 -13.53 7.54
N ALA A 27 15.80 -12.94 6.64
CA ALA A 27 14.43 -12.48 6.92
C ALA A 27 13.59 -12.31 5.62
N ARG A 28 13.92 -13.05 4.55
CA ARG A 28 13.38 -12.76 3.20
C ARG A 28 12.01 -13.35 2.90
N ASP A 29 11.53 -14.31 3.69
CA ASP A 29 10.28 -14.98 3.35
C ASP A 29 9.06 -14.25 3.93
N SER A 30 9.16 -13.72 5.16
CA SER A 30 8.05 -13.00 5.81
C SER A 30 7.76 -11.65 5.13
N SER A 31 8.81 -10.91 4.75
CA SER A 31 8.65 -9.61 4.06
C SER A 31 8.20 -9.75 2.61
N ALA A 32 8.72 -10.75 1.87
CA ALA A 32 8.27 -11.02 0.51
C ALA A 32 6.81 -11.53 0.48
N PHE A 33 6.42 -12.38 1.42
CA PHE A 33 5.05 -12.85 1.55
C PHE A 33 4.08 -11.72 1.91
N ALA A 34 4.45 -10.86 2.87
CA ALA A 34 3.67 -9.67 3.20
C ALA A 34 3.53 -8.71 2.01
N MET A 35 4.59 -8.54 1.20
CA MET A 35 4.51 -7.70 0.00
C MET A 35 3.66 -8.31 -1.12
N ARG A 36 3.70 -9.64 -1.31
CA ARG A 36 2.81 -10.33 -2.26
C ARG A 36 1.35 -10.15 -1.89
N HIS A 37 1.03 -10.29 -0.60
CA HIS A 37 -0.33 -10.07 -0.11
C HIS A 37 -0.81 -8.63 -0.38
N LYS A 38 0.05 -7.64 -0.13
CA LYS A 38 -0.25 -6.23 -0.42
C LYS A 38 -0.44 -5.94 -1.92
N SER A 39 0.34 -6.58 -2.81
CA SER A 39 0.12 -6.42 -4.25
C SER A 39 -1.19 -7.04 -4.71
N ASP A 40 -1.55 -8.22 -4.17
CA ASP A 40 -2.80 -8.90 -4.50
C ASP A 40 -4.01 -8.06 -4.05
N ASP A 41 -3.92 -7.46 -2.85
CA ASP A 41 -4.93 -6.52 -2.36
C ASP A 41 -5.05 -5.28 -3.27
N VAL A 42 -3.93 -4.66 -3.66
CA VAL A 42 -3.95 -3.51 -4.59
C VAL A 42 -4.64 -3.87 -5.92
N LEU A 43 -4.38 -5.05 -6.46
CA LEU A 43 -4.98 -5.50 -7.72
C LEU A 43 -6.47 -5.84 -7.57
N ARG A 44 -6.86 -6.50 -6.48
CA ARG A 44 -8.26 -6.79 -6.16
C ARG A 44 -9.07 -5.50 -6.02
N LEU A 45 -8.58 -4.56 -5.22
CA LEU A 45 -9.25 -3.28 -4.97
C LEU A 45 -9.33 -2.43 -6.25
N LYS A 46 -8.30 -2.47 -7.10
CA LYS A 46 -8.34 -1.83 -8.42
C LYS A 46 -9.40 -2.46 -9.33
N ALA A 47 -9.53 -3.77 -9.34
CA ALA A 47 -10.54 -4.49 -10.12
C ALA A 47 -11.98 -4.21 -9.63
N GLU A 48 -12.16 -3.97 -8.33
CA GLU A 48 -13.41 -3.47 -7.74
C GLU A 48 -13.74 -2.02 -8.16
N GLY A 49 -12.84 -1.33 -8.86
CA GLY A 49 -13.03 0.06 -9.29
C GLY A 49 -12.74 1.10 -8.20
N LYS A 50 -12.09 0.72 -7.09
CA LYS A 50 -11.76 1.65 -6.01
C LYS A 50 -10.74 2.70 -6.48
N SER A 51 -10.85 3.91 -5.90
CA SER A 51 -9.91 5.00 -6.15
C SER A 51 -8.54 4.71 -5.54
N THR A 52 -7.49 5.34 -6.07
CA THR A 52 -6.12 5.16 -5.57
C THR A 52 -5.99 5.52 -4.08
N ASP A 53 -6.65 6.58 -3.62
CA ASP A 53 -6.61 6.97 -2.20
C ASP A 53 -7.33 5.96 -1.29
N CYS A 54 -8.40 5.33 -1.78
CA CYS A 54 -9.07 4.23 -1.08
C CYS A 54 -8.15 3.00 -0.98
N ILE A 55 -7.48 2.65 -2.08
CA ILE A 55 -6.52 1.54 -2.14
C ILE A 55 -5.36 1.75 -1.16
N VAL A 56 -4.80 2.97 -1.10
CA VAL A 56 -3.71 3.33 -0.17
C VAL A 56 -4.10 3.09 1.28
N ARG A 57 -5.31 3.51 1.64
CA ARG A 57 -5.85 3.35 2.98
C ARG A 57 -6.13 1.89 3.33
N GLU A 58 -6.71 1.13 2.40
CA GLU A 58 -7.17 -0.24 2.65
C GLU A 58 -6.03 -1.27 2.56
N ALA A 59 -5.13 -1.14 1.58
CA ALA A 59 -3.98 -2.03 1.42
C ALA A 59 -2.77 -1.64 2.31
N GLY A 60 -2.82 -0.48 2.99
CA GLY A 60 -1.75 -0.03 3.88
C GLY A 60 -0.40 0.14 3.16
N VAL A 61 -0.43 0.79 2.00
CA VAL A 61 0.74 1.04 1.14
C VAL A 61 0.76 2.49 0.65
N SER A 62 1.95 2.98 0.27
CA SER A 62 2.08 4.34 -0.28
C SER A 62 1.44 4.48 -1.66
N ARG A 63 1.04 5.71 -2.03
CA ARG A 63 0.60 6.04 -3.42
C ARG A 63 1.62 5.59 -4.47
N SER A 64 2.91 5.83 -4.22
CA SER A 64 3.98 5.42 -5.12
C SER A 64 4.04 3.90 -5.31
N THR A 65 3.85 3.13 -4.23
CA THR A 65 3.76 1.66 -4.28
C THR A 65 2.60 1.21 -5.16
N VAL A 66 1.41 1.79 -4.98
CA VAL A 66 0.24 1.50 -5.82
C VAL A 66 0.54 1.79 -7.29
N THR A 67 1.07 2.97 -7.61
CA THR A 67 1.43 3.34 -8.98
C THR A 67 2.44 2.38 -9.61
N ARG A 68 3.46 1.94 -8.85
CA ARG A 68 4.47 0.99 -9.34
C ARG A 68 3.87 -0.38 -9.64
N ILE A 69 3.00 -0.88 -8.77
CA ILE A 69 2.31 -2.18 -8.96
C ILE A 69 1.45 -2.14 -10.22
N LEU A 70 0.58 -1.13 -10.35
CA LEU A 70 -0.32 -1.00 -11.50
C LEU A 70 0.44 -0.90 -12.82
N ARG A 71 1.50 -0.08 -12.88
CA ARG A 71 2.36 0.03 -14.07
C ARG A 71 3.10 -1.26 -14.42
N TYR A 72 3.38 -2.11 -13.44
CA TYR A 72 4.04 -3.39 -13.72
C TYR A 72 3.07 -4.36 -14.40
N VAL A 73 1.82 -4.41 -13.90
CA VAL A 73 0.76 -5.25 -14.48
C VAL A 73 0.35 -4.78 -15.87
N GLU A 74 0.16 -3.47 -16.08
CA GLU A 74 -0.16 -2.91 -17.40
C GLU A 74 0.90 -3.28 -18.45
N ARG A 75 2.19 -3.22 -18.07
CA ARG A 75 3.30 -3.61 -18.95
C ARG A 75 3.35 -5.11 -19.19
N ALA A 76 3.10 -5.93 -18.16
CA ALA A 76 3.06 -7.37 -18.30
C ALA A 76 1.87 -7.86 -19.16
N SER A 77 0.78 -7.09 -19.23
CA SER A 77 -0.38 -7.39 -20.08
C SER A 77 -0.22 -6.89 -21.53
N ALA A 78 0.75 -6.04 -21.81
CA ALA A 78 0.97 -5.42 -23.11
C ALA A 78 2.01 -6.15 -23.99
N GLY A 79 2.57 -7.26 -23.51
CA GLY A 79 3.50 -8.12 -24.24
C GLY A 79 2.98 -9.55 -24.30
#